data_AF-A0A0J1GDJ7-F1
#
_entry.id   AF-A0A0J1GDJ7-F1
#
_cell.length_a   1.000
_cell.length_b   1.000
_cell.length_c   1.000
_cell.angle_alpha   90.00
_cell.angle_beta   90.00
_cell.angle_gamma   90.00
#
_symmetry.space_group_name_H-M   'P 1'
#
loop_
_entity.id
_entity.type
_entity.pdbx_description
1 polymer ?
#
loop_
_entity_poly.entity_id
_entity_poly.type
_entity_poly.pdbx_seq_one_letter_code
_entity_poly.pdbx_strand_id
1 'polypeptide(L)' 'MTHIDAETILKKIPIIAMSANTFAEDIDMALQSGMNDQLANPPDIPQIMNILNKWL' A
#
# COMPACT_ATOMS: atom_id res chain seq x y z
N MET A 1 13.13 -8.36 27.14
CA MET A 1 12.42 -7.07 26.99
C MET A 1 12.79 -6.51 25.63
N THR A 2 12.02 -6.84 24.59
CA THR A 2 12.28 -6.34 23.23
C THR A 2 11.95 -4.86 23.19
N HIS A 3 12.97 -4.01 23.06
CA HIS A 3 12.78 -2.63 22.66
C HIS A 3 12.26 -2.64 21.23
N ILE A 4 10.94 -2.50 21.07
CA ILE A 4 10.32 -2.24 19.79
C ILE A 4 10.29 -0.72 19.67
N ASP A 5 11.25 -0.17 18.93
CA ASP A 5 11.27 1.25 18.61
C ASP A 5 10.18 1.59 17.57
N ALA A 6 9.80 2.87 17.52
CA ALA A 6 8.75 3.36 16.63
C ALA A 6 9.09 3.14 15.15
N GLU A 7 10.37 3.21 14.76
CA GLU A 7 10.82 2.96 13.39
C GLU A 7 10.51 1.53 12.93
N THR A 8 10.71 0.55 13.82
CA THR A 8 10.41 -0.87 13.54
C THR A 8 8.90 -1.11 13.39
N ILE A 9 8.06 -0.35 14.11
CA ILE A 9 6.60 -0.43 13.95
C ILE A 9 6.16 0.17 12.62
N LEU A 10 6.70 1.35 12.27
CA LEU A 10 6.34 2.06 11.04
C LEU A 10 6.61 1.22 9.78
N LYS A 11 7.72 0.47 9.76
CA LYS A 11 8.05 -0.45 8.65
C LYS A 11 7.08 -1.61 8.46
N LYS A 12 6.22 -1.89 9.44
CA LYS A 12 5.21 -2.97 9.37
C LYS A 12 3.84 -2.47 8.92
N ILE A 13 3.64 -1.15 8.84
CA ILE A 13 2.38 -0.58 8.38
C ILE A 13 2.38 -0.60 6.84
N PRO A 14 1.44 -1.30 6.20
CA PRO A 14 1.39 -1.36 4.75
C PRO A 14 0.98 -0.01 4.15
N ILE A 15 1.74 0.44 3.15
CA ILE A 15 1.52 1.70 2.44
C ILE A 15 0.96 1.36 1.06
N ILE A 16 -0.28 1.77 0.80
CA ILE A 16 -1.00 1.49 -0.44
C ILE A 16 -1.08 2.78 -1.26
N ALA A 17 -0.53 2.76 -2.46
CA ALA A 17 -0.61 3.87 -3.41
C ALA A 17 -2.05 4.02 -3.93
N MET A 18 -2.50 5.23 -4.19
CA MET A 18 -3.75 5.47 -4.91
C MET A 18 -3.53 6.48 -6.03
N SER A 19 -3.87 6.10 -7.26
CA SER A 19 -3.59 6.94 -8.44
C SER A 19 -4.80 7.04 -9.36
N ALA A 20 -5.02 8.22 -9.93
CA ALA A 20 -6.00 8.43 -11.01
C ALA A 20 -5.51 7.85 -12.35
N ASN A 21 -4.20 7.63 -12.48
CA ASN A 21 -3.56 7.01 -13.62
C ASN A 21 -3.00 5.64 -13.21
N THR A 22 -3.40 4.59 -13.90
CA THR A 22 -2.99 3.20 -13.61
C THR A 22 -2.16 2.62 -14.74
N PHE A 23 -1.25 3.42 -15.29
CA PHE A 23 -0.28 2.91 -16.24
C PHE A 23 0.68 1.96 -15.53
N ALA A 24 1.17 0.95 -16.26
CA ALA A 24 2.07 -0.05 -15.70
C ALA A 24 3.33 0.58 -15.09
N GLU A 25 3.84 1.64 -15.72
CA GLU A 25 5.01 2.40 -15.26
C GLU A 25 4.77 3.08 -13.90
N ASP A 26 3.56 3.61 -13.67
CA ASP A 26 3.18 4.23 -12.39
C ASP A 26 3.15 3.18 -11.26
N ILE A 27 2.65 1.98 -11.57
CA ILE A 27 2.61 0.84 -10.63
C ILE A 27 4.03 0.42 -10.28
N ASP A 28 4.88 0.23 -11.29
CA ASP A 28 6.27 -0.20 -11.09
C ASP A 28 7.06 0.83 -10.26
N MET A 29 6.88 2.12 -10.54
CA MET A 29 7.51 3.20 -9.77
C MET A 29 7.02 3.23 -8.31
N ALA A 30 5.72 3.08 -8.07
CA ALA A 30 5.15 3.04 -6.73
C ALA A 30 5.74 1.88 -5.91
N LEU A 31 5.78 0.68 -6.49
CA LEU A 31 6.34 -0.51 -5.83
C LEU A 31 7.85 -0.35 -5.57
N GLN A 32 8.61 0.15 -6.55
CA GLN A 32 10.05 0.41 -6.38
C GLN A 32 10.36 1.46 -5.31
N SER A 33 9.45 2.41 -5.08
CA SER A 33 9.59 3.42 -4.02
C SER A 33 9.35 2.88 -2.60
N GLY A 34 8.98 1.60 -2.47
CA GLY A 34 8.75 0.93 -1.19
C GLY A 34 7.27 0.86 -0.79
N MET A 35 6.35 1.19 -1.70
CA MET A 35 4.91 0.95 -1.46
C MET A 35 4.60 -0.54 -1.61
N ASN A 36 3.61 -0.99 -0.85
CA ASN A 36 3.24 -2.39 -0.75
C ASN A 36 2.24 -2.84 -1.81
N ASP A 37 1.40 -1.91 -2.26
CA ASP A 37 0.36 -2.16 -3.25
C ASP A 37 -0.13 -0.86 -3.90
N GLN A 38 -0.99 -0.95 -4.90
CA GLN A 38 -1.64 0.18 -5.54
C GLN A 38 -3.13 -0.06 -5.79
N LEU A 39 -3.90 1.02 -5.72
CA LEU A 39 -5.33 1.04 -6.01
C LEU A 39 -5.67 2.20 -6.97
N ALA A 40 -6.64 1.99 -7.87
CA ALA A 40 -7.08 2.99 -8.83
C ALA A 40 -8.07 3.98 -8.19
N ASN A 41 -7.95 5.28 -8.47
CA ASN A 41 -8.93 6.29 -8.05
C ASN A 41 -9.95 6.56 -9.16
N PRO A 42 -11.27 6.54 -8.89
CA PRO A 42 -11.91 6.18 -7.62
C PRO A 42 -11.97 4.66 -7.39
N PRO A 43 -11.62 4.15 -6.19
CA PRO A 43 -11.93 2.78 -5.83
C PRO A 43 -13.43 2.52 -5.82
N ASP A 44 -13.81 1.31 -6.15
CA ASP A 44 -15.06 0.74 -5.67
C ASP A 44 -14.87 0.04 -4.31
N ILE A 45 -15.99 -0.24 -3.64
CA ILE A 45 -15.99 -0.93 -2.33
C ILE A 45 -15.33 -2.31 -2.41
N PRO A 46 -15.60 -3.16 -3.43
CA PRO A 46 -14.89 -4.43 -3.58
C PRO A 46 -13.37 -4.31 -3.59
N GLN A 47 -12.80 -3.33 -4.31
CA GLN A 47 -11.36 -3.09 -4.36
C GLN A 47 -10.79 -2.72 -2.99
N ILE A 48 -11.48 -1.85 -2.25
CA ILE A 48 -11.08 -1.49 -0.88
C ILE A 48 -11.11 -2.73 0.01
N MET A 49 -12.19 -3.52 -0.03
CA MET A 49 -12.32 -4.72 0.80
C MET A 49 -11.22 -5.74 0.49
N ASN A 50 -10.84 -5.90 -0.78
CA ASN A 50 -9.75 -6.78 -1.17
C ASN A 50 -8.39 -6.32 -0.61
N ILE A 51 -8.09 -5.02 -0.67
CA ILE A 51 -6.87 -4.45 -0.08
C ILE A 51 -6.87 -4.65 1.44
N LEU A 52 -7.98 -4.35 2.11
CA LEU A 52 -8.08 -4.54 3.57
C LEU A 52 -7.90 -6.00 3.96
N ASN A 53 -8.56 -6.94 3.28
CA ASN A 53 -8.41 -8.38 3.53
C ASN A 53 -6.99 -8.90 3.29
N LYS A 54 -6.19 -8.22 2.45
CA LYS A 54 -4.81 -8.59 2.16
C LYS A 54 -3.83 -8.11 3.24
N TRP A 55 -4.11 -6.98 3.88
CA TRP A 55 -3.13 -6.22 4.66
C TRP A 55 -3.50 -6.04 6.15
N LEU A 56 -4.73 -6.34 6.56
CA LEU A 56 -5.20 -6.38 7.95
C LEU A 56 -5.41 -7.82 8.43
#